data_AF-K7P077-F1
#
_entry.id   AF-K7P077-F1
#
_cell.length_a   1.000
_cell.length_b   1.000
_cell.length_c   1.000
_cell.angle_alpha   90.00
_cell.angle_beta   90.00
_cell.angle_gamma   90.00
#
_symmetry.space_group_name_H-M   'P 1'
#
loop_
_entity.id
_entity.type
_entity.pdbx_description
1 polymer ?
#
loop_
_entity_poly.entity_id
_entity_poly.type
_entity_poly.pdbx_seq_one_letter_code
_entity_poly.pdbx_strand_id
1 'polypeptide(L)'
;LEILTARRPIERGKYIVREVRSALDTGGMSALVSELVDPLLLRSDSHGTILPGVESFVSIALKCAEESAANRPSMSEVVKELESIANNCKDDDGPYNNSSASSLASESGGINIKGFYYTQSSNYASDDGILKKGGSFEYSGGYSVR
;
A
#
# COMPACT_ATOMS: atom_id res chain seq x y z
N LEU A 1 -1.37 9.32 -2.18
CA LEU A 1 -1.02 10.75 -2.17
C LEU A 1 -1.05 11.35 -0.76
N GLU A 2 -2.03 11.01 0.07
CA GLU A 2 -2.05 11.44 1.49
C GLU A 2 -0.77 11.04 2.24
N ILE A 3 -0.31 9.79 2.07
CA ILE A 3 0.92 9.30 2.69
C ILE A 3 2.16 10.11 2.28
N LEU A 4 2.25 10.54 1.02
CA LEU A 4 3.42 11.24 0.49
C LEU A 4 3.47 12.71 0.90
N THR A 5 2.30 13.32 1.10
CA THR A 5 2.19 14.76 1.40
C THR A 5 1.88 15.06 2.86
N ALA A 6 1.45 14.05 3.63
CA ALA A 6 0.83 14.17 4.95
C ALA A 6 -0.34 15.18 5.01
N ARG A 7 -0.99 15.46 3.87
CA ARG A 7 -2.14 16.36 3.77
C ARG A 7 -3.45 15.58 3.59
N ARG A 8 -4.55 16.24 3.95
CA ARG A 8 -5.91 15.71 3.72
C ARG A 8 -6.22 15.65 2.22
N PRO A 9 -7.09 14.72 1.77
CA PRO A 9 -7.53 14.66 0.37
C PRO A 9 -8.08 15.97 -0.18
N ILE A 10 -8.76 16.73 0.69
CA ILE A 10 -9.34 18.03 0.40
C ILE A 10 -8.93 19.01 1.49
N GLU A 11 -8.30 20.11 1.10
CA GLU A 11 -7.91 21.18 1.99
C GLU A 11 -8.28 22.53 1.36
N ARG A 12 -9.04 23.37 2.08
CA ARG A 12 -9.50 24.70 1.61
C ARG A 12 -10.16 24.67 0.21
N GLY A 13 -10.92 23.61 -0.10
CA GLY A 13 -11.60 23.44 -1.40
C GLY A 13 -10.70 22.98 -2.55
N LYS A 14 -9.42 22.71 -2.28
CA LYS A 14 -8.46 22.16 -3.24
C LYS A 14 -8.33 20.66 -3.05
N TYR A 15 -8.23 19.95 -4.17
CA TYR A 15 -8.08 18.50 -4.20
C TYR A 15 -6.60 18.15 -4.37
N ILE A 16 -6.09 17.25 -3.52
CA ILE A 16 -4.67 16.88 -3.52
C ILE A 16 -4.20 16.35 -4.89
N VAL A 17 -5.03 15.56 -5.57
CA VAL A 17 -4.70 15.00 -6.90
C VAL A 17 -4.44 16.12 -7.91
N ARG A 18 -5.23 17.20 -7.85
CA ARG A 18 -5.11 18.34 -8.77
C ARG A 18 -3.88 19.19 -8.47
N GLU A 19 -3.60 19.44 -7.20
CA GLU A 19 -2.38 20.17 -6.81
C GLU A 19 -1.13 19.39 -7.21
N VAL A 20 -1.11 18.07 -7.01
CA VAL A 20 -0.02 17.17 -7.45
C VAL A 20 0.18 17.21 -8.97
N ARG A 21 -0.90 17.09 -9.76
CA ARG A 21 -0.81 17.20 -11.23
C ARG A 21 -0.28 18.59 -11.65
N SER A 22 -0.83 19.65 -11.08
CA SER A 22 -0.41 21.02 -11.38
C SER A 22 1.07 21.27 -11.06
N ALA A 23 1.58 20.73 -9.96
CA ALA A 23 2.99 20.86 -9.59
C ALA A 23 3.91 20.14 -10.60
N LEU A 24 3.50 18.94 -11.05
CA LEU A 24 4.23 18.19 -12.08
C LEU A 24 4.22 18.90 -13.43
N ASP A 25 3.07 19.44 -13.84
CA ASP A 25 2.93 20.12 -15.13
C ASP A 25 3.74 21.44 -15.18
N THR A 26 3.90 22.12 -14.05
CA THR A 26 4.59 23.42 -13.97
C THR A 26 6.09 23.31 -13.74
N GLY A 27 6.51 22.38 -12.88
CA GLY A 27 7.91 22.29 -12.45
C GLY A 27 8.42 20.86 -12.25
N GLY A 28 7.66 19.86 -12.71
CA GLY A 28 8.04 18.45 -12.63
C GLY A 28 8.17 17.94 -11.20
N MET A 29 9.01 16.92 -11.05
CA MET A 29 9.22 16.25 -9.76
C MET A 29 9.85 17.17 -8.71
N SER A 30 10.72 18.10 -9.10
CA SER A 30 11.40 19.00 -8.14
C SER A 30 10.43 19.97 -7.46
N ALA A 31 9.48 20.54 -8.21
CA ALA A 31 8.43 21.40 -7.64
C ALA A 31 7.51 20.62 -6.70
N LEU A 32 7.08 19.42 -7.12
CA LEU A 32 6.26 18.55 -6.26
C LEU A 32 6.98 18.22 -4.95
N VAL A 33 8.27 17.91 -5.01
CA VAL A 33 9.07 17.58 -3.83
C VAL A 33 9.23 18.79 -2.91
N SER A 34 9.46 19.97 -3.46
CA SER A 34 9.64 21.17 -2.65
C SER A 34 8.34 21.69 -2.00
N GLU A 35 7.19 21.52 -2.67
CA GLU A 35 5.94 22.19 -2.25
C GLU A 35 4.92 21.27 -1.58
N LEU A 36 4.92 19.99 -1.95
CA LEU A 36 3.84 19.05 -1.59
C LEU A 36 4.32 17.85 -0.78
N VAL A 37 5.56 17.38 -0.95
CA VAL A 37 6.09 16.24 -0.18
C VAL A 37 6.23 16.62 1.29
N ASP A 38 5.91 15.66 2.17
CA ASP A 38 6.07 15.83 3.61
C ASP A 38 7.55 16.13 3.95
N PRO A 39 7.84 17.27 4.62
CA PRO A 39 9.19 17.61 5.06
C PRO A 39 9.86 16.55 5.93
N LEU A 40 9.10 15.69 6.62
CA LEU A 40 9.64 14.58 7.39
C LEU A 40 10.30 13.52 6.51
N LEU A 41 9.78 13.29 5.31
CA LEU A 41 10.35 12.37 4.33
C LEU A 41 11.61 12.93 3.66
N LEU A 42 11.78 14.26 3.66
CA LEU A 42 12.97 14.93 3.14
C LEU A 42 14.12 14.98 4.14
N ARG A 43 13.84 14.76 5.42
CA ARG A 43 14.81 14.89 6.51
C ARG A 43 15.57 13.59 6.80
N SER A 44 15.07 12.43 6.36
CA SER A 44 15.74 11.13 6.55
C SER A 44 17.02 10.98 5.74
N ASP A 45 17.20 11.83 4.73
CA ASP A 45 18.20 11.65 3.70
C ASP A 45 19.29 12.68 3.99
N SER A 46 20.41 12.25 4.59
CA SER A 46 21.55 13.12 4.95
C SER A 46 22.19 13.84 3.74
N HIS A 47 21.70 13.59 2.53
CA HIS A 47 22.24 14.09 1.27
C HIS A 47 21.26 14.99 0.47
N GLY A 48 20.05 15.24 0.97
CA GLY A 48 19.08 16.12 0.30
C GLY A 48 18.63 15.64 -1.09
N THR A 49 18.86 14.36 -1.40
CA THR A 49 18.44 13.71 -2.64
C THR A 49 17.02 13.19 -2.47
N ILE A 50 16.23 13.18 -3.55
CA ILE A 50 14.90 12.57 -3.56
C ILE A 50 15.01 11.08 -3.21
N LEU A 51 14.22 10.62 -2.23
CA LEU A 51 14.08 9.22 -1.87
C LEU A 51 13.92 8.34 -3.14
N PRO A 52 14.75 7.30 -3.33
CA PRO A 52 14.65 6.43 -4.49
C PRO A 52 13.25 5.80 -4.53
N GLY A 53 12.51 6.08 -5.62
CA GLY A 53 11.16 5.54 -5.84
C GLY A 53 10.00 6.50 -5.60
N VAL A 54 10.24 7.74 -5.14
CA VAL A 54 9.16 8.75 -5.04
C VAL A 54 8.52 9.06 -6.39
N GLU A 55 9.33 9.17 -7.45
CA GLU A 55 8.83 9.40 -8.81
C GLU A 55 7.93 8.26 -9.28
N SER A 56 8.38 7.02 -9.13
CA SER A 56 7.59 5.83 -9.46
C SER A 56 6.30 5.76 -8.65
N PHE A 57 6.35 6.09 -7.34
CA PHE A 57 5.17 6.12 -6.48
C PHE A 57 4.14 7.18 -6.93
N VAL A 58 4.61 8.39 -7.26
CA VAL A 58 3.73 9.46 -7.78
C VAL A 58 3.10 9.03 -9.09
N SER A 59 3.86 8.39 -9.97
CA SER A 59 3.37 7.93 -11.28
C SER A 59 2.21 6.93 -11.14
N ILE A 60 2.34 5.91 -10.28
CA ILE A 60 1.28 4.90 -10.07
C ILE A 60 0.09 5.51 -9.34
N ALA A 61 0.33 6.39 -8.37
CA ALA A 61 -0.74 7.08 -7.63
C ALA A 61 -1.61 7.95 -8.56
N LEU A 62 -1.02 8.63 -9.53
CA LEU A 62 -1.75 9.44 -10.51
C LEU A 62 -2.51 8.60 -11.54
N LYS A 63 -1.96 7.45 -11.96
CA LYS A 63 -2.68 6.50 -12.82
C LYS A 63 -3.90 5.90 -12.11
N CYS A 64 -3.79 5.57 -10.83
CA CYS A 64 -4.91 5.10 -10.01
C CYS A 64 -6.03 6.15 -9.89
N ALA A 65 -5.68 7.44 -9.92
CA ALA A 65 -6.59 8.56 -9.82
C ALA A 65 -7.04 9.12 -11.19
N GLU A 66 -6.83 8.38 -12.28
CA GLU A 66 -7.22 8.85 -13.61
C GLU A 66 -8.74 8.97 -13.75
N GLU A 67 -9.22 9.97 -14.48
CA GLU A 67 -10.67 10.18 -14.64
C GLU A 67 -11.31 9.01 -15.38
N SER A 68 -10.65 8.54 -16.45
CA SER A 68 -11.08 7.39 -17.22
C SER A 68 -10.76 6.08 -16.49
N ALA A 69 -11.79 5.28 -16.23
CA ALA A 69 -11.65 3.94 -15.66
C ALA A 69 -10.77 3.02 -16.52
N ALA A 70 -10.75 3.20 -17.84
CA ALA A 70 -9.93 2.38 -18.75
C ALA A 70 -8.41 2.62 -18.57
N ASN A 71 -8.03 3.77 -18.01
CA ASN A 71 -6.63 4.12 -17.78
C ASN A 71 -6.16 3.75 -16.36
N ARG A 72 -7.07 3.29 -15.49
CA ARG A 72 -6.73 2.88 -14.13
C ARG A 72 -6.16 1.47 -14.16
N PRO A 73 -4.96 1.24 -13.59
CA PRO A 73 -4.42 -0.10 -13.47
C PRO A 73 -5.28 -0.94 -12.54
N SER A 74 -5.23 -2.25 -12.72
CA SER A 74 -5.81 -3.20 -11.78
C SER A 74 -5.01 -3.19 -10.47
N MET A 75 -5.67 -3.51 -9.36
CA MET A 75 -4.98 -3.54 -8.05
C MET A 75 -3.82 -4.53 -8.00
N SER A 76 -3.83 -5.60 -8.80
CA SER A 76 -2.69 -6.53 -8.89
C SER A 76 -1.47 -5.90 -9.56
N GLU A 77 -1.67 -5.04 -10.57
CA GLU A 77 -0.61 -4.25 -11.19
C GLU A 77 -0.09 -3.18 -10.22
N VAL A 78 -0.99 -2.52 -9.48
CA VAL A 78 -0.60 -1.53 -8.46
C VAL A 78 0.31 -2.17 -7.41
N VAL A 79 -0.03 -3.36 -6.91
CA VAL A 79 0.80 -4.05 -5.90
C VAL A 79 2.17 -4.42 -6.47
N LYS A 80 2.24 -4.94 -7.70
CA LYS A 80 3.52 -5.26 -8.36
C LYS A 80 4.44 -4.04 -8.49
N GLU A 81 3.88 -2.89 -8.87
CA GLU A 81 4.63 -1.64 -8.96
C GLU A 81 5.11 -1.18 -7.57
N LEU A 82 4.27 -1.31 -6.54
CA LEU A 82 4.67 -0.98 -5.16
C LEU A 82 5.76 -1.91 -4.62
N GLU A 83 5.69 -3.21 -4.91
CA GLU A 83 6.74 -4.18 -4.56
C GLU A 83 8.05 -3.87 -5.28
N SER A 84 7.97 -3.50 -6.56
CA SER A 84 9.14 -3.04 -7.33
C SER A 84 9.77 -1.81 -6.67
N ILE A 85 8.99 -0.80 -6.33
CA ILE A 85 9.47 0.41 -5.64
C ILE A 85 10.14 0.05 -4.31
N ALA A 86 9.50 -0.79 -3.50
CA ALA A 86 10.03 -1.21 -2.20
C ALA A 86 11.36 -1.98 -2.34
N ASN A 87 11.52 -2.80 -3.38
CA ASN A 87 12.76 -3.54 -3.63
C ASN A 87 13.88 -2.63 -4.13
N ASN A 88 13.57 -1.61 -4.93
CA ASN A 88 14.56 -0.64 -5.40
C ASN A 88 15.02 0.33 -4.30
N CYS A 89 14.23 0.50 -3.23
CA CYS A 89 14.58 1.32 -2.07
C CYS A 89 15.38 0.55 -1.00
N LYS A 90 15.60 -0.75 -1.17
CA LYS A 90 16.45 -1.54 -0.26
C LYS A 90 17.91 -1.24 -0.57
N ASP A 91 18.47 -0.29 0.16
CA ASP A 91 19.92 -0.24 0.37
C ASP A 91 20.35 -1.56 1.05
N ASP A 92 21.47 -2.12 0.62
CA ASP A 92 21.98 -3.48 0.94
C ASP A 92 22.24 -3.75 2.45
N ASP A 93 21.95 -2.83 3.37
CA ASP A 93 22.32 -2.90 4.79
C ASP A 93 21.14 -2.67 5.75
N GLY A 94 20.02 -3.39 5.58
CA GLY A 94 18.85 -3.33 6.48
C GLY A 94 18.39 -4.71 6.98
N PRO A 95 18.17 -4.92 8.30
CA PRO A 95 17.86 -6.24 8.91
C PRO A 95 16.46 -6.79 8.61
N TYR A 96 15.74 -6.22 7.63
CA TYR A 96 14.39 -6.63 7.24
C TYR A 96 14.39 -7.19 5.82
N ASN A 97 15.22 -8.22 5.62
CA ASN A 97 15.27 -9.01 4.39
C ASN A 97 14.23 -10.16 4.43
N ASN A 98 12.94 -9.85 4.52
CA ASN A 98 11.93 -10.88 4.27
C ASN A 98 11.77 -11.12 2.77
N SER A 99 12.72 -11.84 2.19
CA SER A 99 12.47 -12.63 0.98
C SER A 99 11.44 -13.71 1.33
N SER A 100 10.17 -13.32 1.34
CA SER A 100 9.04 -14.25 1.37
C SER A 100 8.17 -13.97 0.16
N ALA A 101 8.82 -13.95 -1.01
CA ALA A 101 8.15 -14.24 -2.26
C ALA A 101 7.52 -15.63 -2.13
N SER A 102 6.22 -15.69 -2.34
CA SER A 102 5.37 -16.83 -2.10
C SER A 102 5.71 -17.95 -3.10
N SER A 103 6.48 -18.95 -2.66
CA SER A 103 6.62 -20.21 -3.38
C SER A 103 5.40 -21.08 -3.06
N LEU A 104 4.38 -21.04 -3.92
CA LEU A 104 3.28 -22.00 -3.89
C LEU A 104 3.79 -23.30 -4.52
N ALA A 105 4.42 -24.15 -3.70
CA ALA A 105 4.72 -25.53 -4.05
C ALA A 105 4.25 -26.43 -2.89
N SER A 106 3.51 -27.46 -3.28
CA SER A 106 2.58 -28.31 -2.54
C SER A 106 3.10 -29.04 -1.30
N GLU A 107 2.12 -29.65 -0.62
CA GLU A 107 2.24 -30.88 0.18
C GLU A 107 2.55 -30.67 1.68
N SER A 108 1.49 -30.84 2.48
CA SER A 108 1.49 -31.40 3.83
C SER A 108 2.73 -31.14 4.70
N GLY A 109 2.81 -29.96 5.32
CA GLY A 109 3.79 -29.68 6.37
C GLY A 109 3.81 -28.21 6.77
N GLY A 110 3.45 -27.91 8.01
CA GLY A 110 3.19 -26.55 8.49
C GLY A 110 4.39 -25.59 8.44
N ILE A 111 4.11 -24.31 8.24
CA ILE A 111 5.09 -23.22 8.19
C ILE A 111 5.16 -22.53 9.56
N ASN A 112 6.35 -22.46 10.16
CA ASN A 112 6.63 -21.67 11.36
C ASN A 112 7.02 -20.23 10.95
N ILE A 113 6.15 -19.25 11.19
CA ILE A 113 6.45 -17.83 11.04
C ILE A 113 6.66 -17.22 12.43
N LYS A 114 7.90 -16.85 12.76
CA LYS A 114 8.22 -15.98 13.91
C LYS A 114 8.20 -14.53 13.45
N GLY A 115 7.22 -13.77 13.95
CA GLY A 115 7.11 -12.33 13.79
C GLY A 115 5.88 -11.92 12.99
N PHE A 116 4.85 -11.46 13.72
CA PHE A 116 3.55 -10.97 13.23
C PHE A 116 2.59 -12.04 12.67
N TYR A 117 1.76 -12.58 13.55
CA TYR A 117 0.58 -13.32 13.17
C TYR A 117 -0.60 -12.35 12.92
N TYR A 118 -1.02 -12.21 11.65
CA TYR A 118 -2.47 -12.23 11.39
C TYR A 118 -2.86 -13.70 11.50
N THR A 119 -3.39 -14.11 12.65
CA THR A 119 -4.08 -15.40 12.71
C THR A 119 -5.37 -15.25 11.92
N GLN A 120 -5.43 -15.81 10.72
CA GLN A 120 -6.74 -16.19 10.17
C GLN A 120 -7.22 -17.34 11.06
N SER A 121 -7.96 -16.98 12.11
CA SER A 121 -8.48 -17.90 13.10
C SER A 121 -9.50 -18.83 12.45
N SER A 122 -9.03 -19.91 11.82
CA SER A 122 -9.88 -21.04 11.50
C SER A 122 -10.09 -21.83 12.79
N ASN A 123 -11.15 -21.48 13.52
CA ASN A 123 -11.59 -22.24 14.68
C ASN A 123 -12.13 -23.61 14.22
N TYR A 124 -11.25 -24.60 14.09
CA TYR A 124 -11.62 -26.01 14.00
C TYR A 124 -11.37 -26.64 15.37
N ALA A 125 -12.39 -26.65 16.22
CA ALA A 125 -12.40 -27.53 17.39
C ALA A 125 -12.70 -28.94 16.89
N SER A 126 -11.74 -29.84 17.01
CA SER A 126 -11.90 -31.26 16.73
C SER A 126 -12.27 -31.97 18.03
N ASP A 127 -13.56 -32.31 18.17
CA ASP A 127 -14.02 -33.29 19.16
C ASP A 127 -15.08 -34.16 18.45
N ASP A 128 -14.79 -35.46 18.39
CA ASP A 128 -15.67 -36.55 17.92
C ASP A 128 -16.31 -36.48 16.51
N GLY A 129 -15.49 -36.24 15.48
CA GLY A 129 -15.72 -36.86 14.16
C GLY A 129 -16.94 -36.40 13.35
N ILE A 130 -17.56 -35.25 13.66
CA ILE A 130 -18.64 -34.67 12.84
C ILE A 130 -18.24 -33.27 12.36
N LEU A 131 -18.03 -33.14 11.05
CA LEU A 131 -17.67 -31.89 10.37
C LEU A 131 -18.87 -30.93 10.34
N LYS A 132 -18.95 -29.97 11.27
CA LYS A 132 -19.89 -28.85 11.16
C LYS A 132 -19.17 -27.58 10.71
N LYS A 133 -19.67 -26.99 9.61
CA LYS A 133 -19.24 -25.70 9.06
C LYS A 133 -19.48 -24.60 10.11
N GLY A 134 -18.40 -24.01 10.62
CA GLY A 134 -18.44 -22.87 11.54
C GLY A 134 -19.16 -21.66 10.93
N GLY A 135 -19.85 -20.91 11.79
CA GLY A 135 -20.97 -20.03 11.45
C GLY A 135 -20.66 -18.78 10.62
N SER A 136 -21.73 -18.22 10.06
CA SER A 136 -21.76 -16.96 9.30
C SER A 136 -21.16 -15.80 10.10
N PHE A 137 -20.38 -14.97 9.42
CA PHE A 137 -19.90 -13.69 9.94
C PHE A 137 -21.09 -12.80 10.32
N GLU A 138 -21.22 -12.47 11.60
CA GLU A 138 -22.27 -11.56 12.07
C GLU A 138 -21.85 -10.11 11.77
N TYR A 139 -22.47 -9.54 10.74
CA TYR A 139 -22.32 -8.12 10.40
C TYR A 139 -23.03 -7.28 11.46
N SER A 140 -22.27 -6.58 12.29
CA SER A 140 -22.77 -5.63 13.29
C SER A 140 -23.24 -4.31 12.64
N GLY A 141 -24.13 -4.41 11.65
CA GLY A 141 -24.74 -3.27 10.97
C GLY A 141 -26.23 -3.23 11.25
N GLY A 142 -26.63 -2.45 12.26
CA GLY A 142 -28.03 -2.16 12.56
C GLY A 142 -28.63 -1.21 11.53
N TYR A 143 -29.05 -1.74 10.38
CA TYR A 143 -29.97 -1.05 9.48
C TYR A 143 -31.29 -1.81 9.46
N SER A 144 -32.29 -1.28 10.18
CA SER A 144 -33.68 -1.73 10.03
C SER A 144 -34.29 -0.95 8.87
N VAL A 145 -34.61 -1.64 7.79
CA VAL A 145 -35.46 -1.09 6.73
C VAL A 145 -36.90 -1.14 7.25
N ARG A 146 -37.51 0.04 7.40
CA ARG A 146 -38.95 0.20 7.59
C ARG A 146 -39.63 0.30 6.23
#